data_AF-A0A8C5Q655-F1
#
_entry.id   AF-A0A8C5Q655-F1
#
_cell.length_a   1.000
_cell.length_b   1.000
_cell.length_c   1.000
_cell.angle_alpha   90.00
_cell.angle_beta   90.00
_cell.angle_gamma   90.00
#
_symmetry.space_group_name_H-M   'P 1'
#
loop_
_entity.id
_entity.type
_entity.pdbx_description
1 polymer ?
#
loop_
_entity_poly.entity_id
_entity_poly.type
_entity_poly.pdbx_seq_one_letter_code
_entity_poly.pdbx_strand_id
1 'polypeptide(L)'
;MIIILSVTFFFFFFCLVATCDLQFEMDRERYGGRPLFHSTFPCLWSGSRATHGVMKGNVYFEVKRTDNLPLSEGYSEFPLLRVGWSVARSGPQLGEDDLSFAYDSRGLKATSSHFEAYGKSFGEHDVIGCYANLDGDSVELSFSKNGEDLGQAFHFKKSSLGNHALLPHILCKGCAFQVNFGQKLKPWHKSREGFCFLHDLKSEDLIRTPVPPRCEYDCEMLMMVGYPASGKTTWVLKHIQENPDKNYIHLSVDRFIPQVKTVGLDKTEDNNKVKDLHVKLATQCLNRALEIASYRKANYIIDQCSVYKTSQFWKLQCFCQFKSKAVLLVTTEEEWKRRLEVRRKEGEVYPEAVLYHMIVHFWTPKIAKMPLDDIIFPEFNKKLASSLLYTLMDNTSRLLVKKSGKGPKIRFIRSRENILESLRPRSYVRPTPLIPPRRPHPE
;
A
#
# COMPACT_ATOMS: atom_id res chain seq x y z
N MET A 1 -8.91 13.77 -50.22
CA MET A 1 -8.19 14.48 -49.13
C MET A 1 -9.08 14.44 -47.89
N ILE A 2 -9.08 13.31 -47.18
CA ILE A 2 -9.88 13.10 -45.96
C ILE A 2 -8.89 13.24 -44.81
N ILE A 3 -8.99 14.34 -44.08
CA ILE A 3 -8.17 14.61 -42.91
C ILE A 3 -8.64 13.66 -41.81
N ILE A 4 -7.90 12.57 -41.63
CA ILE A 4 -8.00 11.71 -40.46
C ILE A 4 -7.45 12.53 -39.28
N LEU A 5 -8.33 13.25 -38.59
CA LEU A 5 -8.08 13.77 -37.25
C LEU A 5 -8.01 12.58 -36.29
N SER A 6 -6.90 11.86 -36.33
CA SER A 6 -6.43 11.03 -35.21
C SER A 6 -5.97 11.99 -34.11
N VAL A 7 -6.93 12.67 -33.48
CA VAL A 7 -6.67 13.37 -32.22
C VAL A 7 -6.58 12.29 -31.16
N THR A 8 -5.34 11.94 -30.82
CA THR A 8 -4.99 11.19 -29.64
C THR A 8 -5.35 12.04 -28.42
N PHE A 9 -6.64 12.09 -28.07
CA PHE A 9 -7.15 12.74 -26.87
C PHE A 9 -6.75 11.92 -25.64
N PHE A 10 -5.48 12.06 -25.20
CA PHE A 10 -5.11 11.83 -23.82
C PHE A 10 -5.72 12.98 -23.00
N PHE A 11 -7.03 12.93 -22.74
CA PHE A 11 -7.67 13.90 -21.86
C PHE A 11 -7.10 13.75 -20.45
N PHE A 12 -6.71 14.89 -19.90
CA PHE A 12 -6.32 15.15 -18.52
C PHE A 12 -7.51 14.88 -17.57
N PHE A 13 -7.92 13.63 -17.40
CA PHE A 13 -9.03 13.32 -16.50
C PHE A 13 -8.57 13.33 -15.05
N PHE A 14 -9.03 14.32 -14.28
CA PHE A 14 -9.02 14.27 -12.83
C PHE A 14 -9.91 13.11 -12.38
N CYS A 15 -9.28 12.05 -11.85
CA CYS A 15 -9.91 10.81 -11.37
C CYS A 15 -9.06 10.14 -10.26
N LEU A 16 -9.51 9.01 -9.71
CA LEU A 16 -8.76 8.18 -8.76
C LEU A 16 -7.76 7.29 -9.53
N VAL A 17 -6.44 7.52 -9.42
CA VAL A 17 -5.39 6.62 -10.00
C VAL A 17 -4.03 6.75 -9.32
N ALA A 18 -3.66 7.94 -8.82
CA ALA A 18 -2.27 8.28 -8.45
C ALA A 18 -1.53 7.24 -7.60
N THR A 19 -2.18 6.84 -6.52
CA THR A 19 -1.62 6.00 -5.45
C THR A 19 -2.73 5.13 -4.90
N CYS A 20 -3.35 4.37 -5.79
CA CYS A 20 -4.41 3.42 -5.45
C CYS A 20 -3.78 2.22 -4.72
N ASP A 21 -4.35 1.88 -3.56
CA ASP A 21 -3.99 0.65 -2.88
C ASP A 21 -4.17 -0.56 -3.82
N LEU A 22 -3.26 -1.53 -3.77
CA LEU A 22 -3.31 -2.68 -4.67
C LEU A 22 -4.59 -3.50 -4.46
N GLN A 23 -5.04 -3.56 -3.21
CA GLN A 23 -6.27 -4.20 -2.78
C GLN A 23 -7.53 -3.34 -2.96
N PHE A 24 -7.46 -2.19 -3.63
CA PHE A 24 -8.62 -1.37 -3.95
C PHE A 24 -9.05 -1.62 -5.41
N GLU A 25 -10.35 -1.87 -5.59
CA GLU A 25 -10.99 -2.04 -6.89
C GLU A 25 -11.73 -0.76 -7.25
N MET A 26 -11.28 -0.10 -8.33
CA MET A 26 -11.93 1.09 -8.86
C MET A 26 -13.04 0.72 -9.83
N ASP A 27 -14.08 1.54 -9.90
CA ASP A 27 -15.07 1.44 -10.98
C ASP A 27 -14.46 1.79 -12.35
N ARG A 28 -15.23 1.53 -13.42
CA ARG A 28 -14.76 1.73 -14.81
C ARG A 28 -14.40 3.18 -15.09
N GLU A 29 -15.18 4.11 -14.53
CA GLU A 29 -15.02 5.55 -14.71
C GLU A 29 -13.98 6.18 -13.78
N ARG A 30 -13.47 5.42 -12.81
CA ARG A 30 -12.47 5.83 -11.80
C ARG A 30 -12.93 6.98 -10.90
N TYR A 31 -14.23 7.02 -10.65
CA TYR A 31 -14.89 7.95 -9.73
C TYR A 31 -15.54 7.23 -8.55
N GLY A 32 -15.19 5.97 -8.32
CA GLY A 32 -15.69 5.20 -7.20
C GLY A 32 -14.92 3.90 -7.05
N GLY A 33 -15.29 3.11 -6.07
CA GLY A 33 -14.69 1.80 -5.86
C GLY A 33 -15.03 1.18 -4.53
N ARG A 34 -14.36 0.06 -4.26
CA ARG A 34 -14.56 -0.80 -3.10
C ARG A 34 -13.30 -1.64 -2.80
N PRO A 35 -13.17 -2.20 -1.59
CA PRO A 35 -12.09 -3.15 -1.30
C PRO A 35 -12.22 -4.41 -2.15
N LEU A 36 -11.16 -4.77 -2.87
CA LEU A 36 -11.12 -5.91 -3.79
C LEU A 36 -11.24 -7.25 -3.06
N PHE A 37 -10.66 -7.33 -1.86
CA PHE A 37 -10.61 -8.57 -1.09
C PHE A 37 -11.63 -8.61 0.05
N HIS A 38 -12.73 -7.87 -0.05
CA HIS A 38 -13.71 -7.71 1.05
C HIS A 38 -14.25 -9.03 1.62
N SER A 39 -14.36 -10.09 0.81
CA SER A 39 -14.83 -11.41 1.27
C SER A 39 -13.79 -12.20 2.07
N THR A 40 -12.49 -11.99 1.78
CA THR A 40 -11.37 -12.72 2.42
C THR A 40 -10.77 -11.91 3.57
N PHE A 41 -10.75 -10.59 3.43
CA PHE A 41 -10.22 -9.64 4.40
C PHE A 41 -11.23 -8.50 4.62
N PRO A 42 -12.38 -8.77 5.29
CA PRO A 42 -13.42 -7.76 5.54
C PRO A 42 -12.89 -6.61 6.42
N CYS A 43 -11.83 -6.86 7.18
CA CYS A 43 -11.18 -5.87 8.03
C CYS A 43 -10.20 -4.95 7.29
N LEU A 44 -9.87 -5.24 6.03
CA LEU A 44 -8.79 -4.58 5.32
C LEU A 44 -9.26 -3.24 4.73
N TRP A 45 -8.71 -2.15 5.25
CA TRP A 45 -8.86 -0.82 4.68
C TRP A 45 -8.17 -0.73 3.33
N SER A 46 -8.82 -0.04 2.40
CA SER A 46 -8.28 0.22 1.07
C SER A 46 -8.91 1.44 0.44
N GLY A 47 -8.14 2.15 -0.37
CA GLY A 47 -8.62 3.38 -0.97
C GLY A 47 -7.70 3.91 -2.06
N SER A 48 -7.93 5.18 -2.39
CA SER A 48 -7.12 5.88 -3.38
C SER A 48 -7.12 7.37 -3.13
N ARG A 49 -6.04 7.99 -3.60
CA ARG A 49 -6.00 9.44 -3.82
C ARG A 49 -6.42 9.78 -5.25
N ALA A 50 -6.85 11.02 -5.43
CA ALA A 50 -7.00 11.59 -6.76
C ALA A 50 -5.65 11.77 -7.46
N THR A 51 -5.72 11.86 -8.79
CA THR A 51 -4.59 12.09 -9.71
C THR A 51 -3.96 13.48 -9.59
N HIS A 52 -4.73 14.47 -9.16
CA HIS A 52 -4.27 15.83 -9.00
C HIS A 52 -4.70 16.39 -7.65
N GLY A 53 -3.94 17.37 -7.18
CA GLY A 53 -4.20 18.11 -5.96
C GLY A 53 -4.06 19.60 -6.20
N VAL A 54 -4.25 20.37 -5.14
CA VAL A 54 -4.25 21.85 -5.18
C VAL A 54 -3.33 22.43 -4.11
N MET A 55 -2.85 23.64 -4.35
CA MET A 55 -2.05 24.43 -3.38
C MET A 55 -2.65 25.82 -3.09
N LYS A 56 -3.73 26.20 -3.76
CA LYS A 56 -4.38 27.52 -3.64
C LYS A 56 -5.86 27.42 -4.01
N GLY A 57 -6.63 28.45 -3.65
CA GLY A 57 -8.05 28.55 -3.97
C GLY A 57 -8.96 27.82 -2.99
N ASN A 58 -10.27 28.02 -3.19
CA ASN A 58 -11.33 27.44 -2.39
C ASN A 58 -12.01 26.33 -3.21
N VAL A 59 -11.72 25.09 -2.84
CA VAL A 59 -12.15 23.92 -3.61
C VAL A 59 -12.92 22.93 -2.77
N TYR A 60 -13.72 22.10 -3.43
CA TYR A 60 -14.37 20.98 -2.76
C TYR A 60 -14.60 19.79 -3.71
N PHE A 61 -14.92 18.66 -3.10
CA PHE A 61 -15.47 17.48 -3.77
C PHE A 61 -16.53 16.83 -2.88
N GLU A 62 -17.35 15.96 -3.46
CA GLU A 62 -18.34 15.19 -2.72
C GLU A 62 -18.02 13.69 -2.77
N VAL A 63 -18.33 12.96 -1.72
CA VAL A 63 -18.23 11.50 -1.66
C VAL A 63 -19.56 10.94 -1.16
N LYS A 64 -20.15 10.03 -1.93
CA LYS A 64 -21.35 9.28 -1.55
C LYS A 64 -20.96 7.86 -1.18
N ARG A 65 -21.33 7.40 0.03
CA ARG A 65 -21.27 5.97 0.36
C ARG A 65 -22.43 5.26 -0.32
N THR A 66 -22.16 4.33 -1.23
CA THR A 66 -23.22 3.75 -2.06
C THR A 66 -23.83 2.52 -1.42
N ASP A 67 -23.02 1.52 -1.11
CA ASP A 67 -23.47 0.19 -0.73
C ASP A 67 -22.64 -0.37 0.42
N ASN A 68 -23.28 -1.12 1.31
CA ASN A 68 -22.58 -2.01 2.24
C ASN A 68 -22.24 -3.33 1.55
N LEU A 69 -21.00 -3.80 1.71
CA LEU A 69 -20.56 -5.05 1.11
C LEU A 69 -20.97 -6.22 2.00
N PRO A 70 -21.36 -7.36 1.41
CA PRO A 70 -21.72 -8.55 2.17
C PRO A 70 -20.53 -9.03 2.99
N LEU A 71 -20.79 -9.34 4.26
CA LEU A 71 -19.83 -9.94 5.17
C LEU A 71 -19.87 -11.47 5.04
N SER A 72 -18.70 -12.09 5.06
CA SER A 72 -18.58 -13.54 5.22
C SER A 72 -19.11 -13.96 6.59
N GLU A 73 -19.70 -15.16 6.65
CA GLU A 73 -20.26 -15.73 7.88
C GLU A 73 -19.19 -15.76 9.01
N GLY A 74 -19.56 -15.30 10.21
CA GLY A 74 -18.65 -15.22 11.37
C GLY A 74 -17.86 -13.92 11.52
N TYR A 75 -18.02 -12.93 10.62
CA TYR A 75 -17.46 -11.59 10.78
C TYR A 75 -18.54 -10.58 11.20
N SER A 76 -18.24 -9.76 12.22
CA SER A 76 -19.12 -8.70 12.74
C SER A 76 -18.46 -7.33 12.62
N GLU A 77 -18.02 -6.97 11.41
CA GLU A 77 -17.32 -5.73 11.14
C GLU A 77 -18.27 -4.65 10.61
N PHE A 78 -18.22 -3.46 11.19
CA PHE A 78 -19.01 -2.33 10.69
C PHE A 78 -18.33 -1.72 9.46
N PRO A 79 -19.05 -1.47 8.36
CA PRO A 79 -18.47 -0.77 7.23
C PRO A 79 -18.17 0.68 7.57
N LEU A 80 -16.95 1.10 7.25
CA LEU A 80 -16.42 2.41 7.56
C LEU A 80 -15.88 3.10 6.31
N LEU A 81 -16.05 4.41 6.27
CA LEU A 81 -15.55 5.29 5.22
C LEU A 81 -14.83 6.48 5.87
N ARG A 82 -13.62 6.77 5.40
CA ARG A 82 -12.88 8.00 5.69
C ARG A 82 -12.73 8.80 4.42
N VAL A 83 -12.99 10.10 4.51
CA VAL A 83 -12.87 11.04 3.40
C VAL A 83 -12.07 12.25 3.85
N GLY A 84 -11.35 12.89 2.94
CA GLY A 84 -10.63 14.13 3.26
C GLY A 84 -9.45 14.36 2.34
N TRP A 85 -8.36 14.86 2.91
CA TRP A 85 -7.24 15.39 2.17
C TRP A 85 -5.93 14.82 2.69
N SER A 86 -4.99 14.52 1.79
CA SER A 86 -3.62 14.16 2.17
C SER A 86 -2.63 14.59 1.11
N VAL A 87 -1.34 14.51 1.41
CA VAL A 87 -0.28 14.78 0.42
C VAL A 87 0.21 13.48 -0.24
N ALA A 88 0.87 13.60 -1.40
CA ALA A 88 1.35 12.44 -2.16
C ALA A 88 2.27 11.51 -1.36
N ARG A 89 3.09 12.09 -0.48
CA ARG A 89 4.06 11.38 0.37
C ARG A 89 3.44 10.68 1.58
N SER A 90 2.16 10.94 1.90
CA SER A 90 1.53 10.31 3.05
C SER A 90 1.39 8.79 2.83
N GLY A 91 1.34 8.03 3.91
CA GLY A 91 0.94 6.64 3.95
C GLY A 91 -0.51 6.44 3.52
N PRO A 92 -0.90 5.21 3.16
CA PRO A 92 -2.24 4.92 2.64
C PRO A 92 -3.35 5.02 3.70
N GLN A 93 -3.02 5.08 5.00
CA GLN A 93 -4.02 5.25 6.05
C GLN A 93 -4.38 6.71 6.26
N LEU A 94 -5.46 7.13 5.60
CA LEU A 94 -6.02 8.47 5.72
C LEU A 94 -6.31 8.83 7.19
N GLY A 95 -5.64 9.88 7.67
CA GLY A 95 -5.74 10.42 9.04
C GLY A 95 -4.60 10.01 9.97
N GLU A 96 -3.71 9.11 9.53
CA GLU A 96 -2.67 8.54 10.41
C GLU A 96 -1.31 9.22 10.28
N ASP A 97 -1.14 10.06 9.26
CA ASP A 97 0.07 10.86 9.01
C ASP A 97 -0.14 12.36 9.32
N ASP A 98 0.96 13.10 9.49
CA ASP A 98 0.94 14.54 9.84
C ASP A 98 0.27 15.45 8.82
N LEU A 99 0.40 15.13 7.54
CA LEU A 99 -0.24 15.88 6.45
C LEU A 99 -1.36 15.04 5.82
N SER A 100 -2.13 14.34 6.66
CA SER A 100 -3.30 13.57 6.27
C SER A 100 -4.47 13.86 7.19
N PHE A 101 -5.54 14.43 6.65
CA PHE A 101 -6.68 14.95 7.37
C PHE A 101 -7.95 14.20 6.95
N ALA A 102 -8.58 13.52 7.90
CA ALA A 102 -9.70 12.62 7.64
C ALA A 102 -10.95 13.04 8.42
N TYR A 103 -12.10 12.82 7.81
CA TYR A 103 -13.40 12.69 8.47
C TYR A 103 -13.90 11.26 8.32
N ASP A 104 -14.07 10.59 9.46
CA ASP A 104 -14.45 9.18 9.58
C ASP A 104 -15.95 9.05 9.82
N SER A 105 -16.57 8.05 9.20
CA SER A 105 -18.01 7.73 9.28
C SER A 105 -18.56 7.57 10.70
N ARG A 106 -17.71 7.37 11.70
CA ARG A 106 -18.09 7.33 13.11
C ARG A 106 -18.35 8.72 13.72
N GLY A 107 -18.19 9.81 12.98
CA GLY A 107 -18.27 11.16 13.53
C GLY A 107 -16.97 11.57 14.23
N LEU A 108 -15.84 11.22 13.62
CA LEU A 108 -14.51 11.54 14.14
C LEU A 108 -13.71 12.28 13.07
N LYS A 109 -12.90 13.27 13.47
CA LYS A 109 -11.84 13.79 12.63
C LYS A 109 -10.50 13.18 13.05
N ALA A 110 -9.59 12.98 12.10
CA ALA A 110 -8.29 12.38 12.38
C ALA A 110 -7.14 13.01 11.60
N THR A 111 -6.00 13.20 12.29
CA THR A 111 -4.70 13.60 11.74
C THR A 111 -3.59 13.11 12.66
N SER A 112 -2.41 12.79 12.14
CA SER A 112 -1.27 12.28 12.94
C SER A 112 -1.65 11.10 13.86
N SER A 113 -2.55 10.22 13.41
CA SER A 113 -3.06 9.08 14.19
C SER A 113 -3.85 9.47 15.46
N HIS A 114 -4.21 10.75 15.62
CA HIS A 114 -5.09 11.24 16.67
C HIS A 114 -6.52 11.33 16.14
N PHE A 115 -7.46 10.71 16.85
CA PHE A 115 -8.88 10.69 16.51
C PHE A 115 -9.66 11.43 17.58
N GLU A 116 -10.51 12.37 17.18
CA GLU A 116 -11.33 13.17 18.09
C GLU A 116 -12.76 13.33 17.54
N ALA A 117 -13.73 13.55 18.42
CA ALA A 117 -15.12 13.72 18.04
C ALA A 117 -15.31 14.94 17.13
N TYR A 118 -16.04 14.78 16.03
CA TYR A 118 -16.33 15.86 15.08
C TYR A 118 -17.57 15.56 14.23
N GLY A 119 -18.41 16.57 14.03
CA GLY A 119 -19.56 16.46 13.15
C GLY A 119 -20.56 15.39 13.60
N LYS A 120 -21.06 14.60 12.65
CA LYS A 120 -22.06 13.54 12.88
C LYS A 120 -21.56 12.20 12.34
N SER A 121 -22.12 11.08 12.78
CA SER A 121 -21.90 9.81 12.07
C SER A 121 -22.60 9.84 10.71
N PHE A 122 -22.09 9.06 9.74
CA PHE A 122 -22.68 8.94 8.41
C PHE A 122 -22.56 7.52 7.86
N GLY A 123 -23.53 7.14 7.02
CA GLY A 123 -23.76 5.77 6.61
C GLY A 123 -24.04 5.63 5.12
N GLU A 124 -24.69 4.53 4.77
CA GLU A 124 -25.13 4.24 3.42
C GLU A 124 -26.02 5.38 2.88
N HIS A 125 -25.76 5.77 1.63
CA HIS A 125 -26.40 6.85 0.87
C HIS A 125 -26.14 8.29 1.34
N ASP A 126 -25.52 8.51 2.50
CA ASP A 126 -25.06 9.83 2.90
C ASP A 126 -24.00 10.37 1.93
N VAL A 127 -24.03 11.69 1.71
CA VAL A 127 -23.08 12.44 0.88
C VAL A 127 -22.28 13.40 1.75
N ILE A 128 -20.95 13.29 1.68
CA ILE A 128 -20.03 14.14 2.38
C ILE A 128 -19.35 15.11 1.42
N GLY A 129 -19.56 16.41 1.64
CA GLY A 129 -18.78 17.46 0.98
C GLY A 129 -17.48 17.68 1.74
N CYS A 130 -16.35 17.69 1.03
CA CYS A 130 -15.01 17.87 1.59
C CYS A 130 -14.44 19.18 1.04
N TYR A 131 -14.29 20.19 1.90
CA TYR A 131 -13.90 21.55 1.51
C TYR A 131 -12.46 21.84 1.96
N ALA A 132 -11.72 22.55 1.12
CA ALA A 132 -10.41 23.10 1.43
C ALA A 132 -10.35 24.57 1.01
N ASN A 133 -10.20 25.44 2.00
CA ASN A 133 -9.85 26.84 1.80
C ASN A 133 -8.33 26.96 1.93
N LEU A 134 -7.67 27.32 0.84
CA LEU A 134 -6.21 27.49 0.75
C LEU A 134 -5.83 28.96 0.49
N ASP A 135 -6.76 29.90 0.70
CA ASP A 135 -6.52 31.32 0.52
C ASP A 135 -5.85 31.93 1.76
N GLY A 136 -4.94 32.88 1.53
CA GLY A 136 -4.13 33.48 2.60
C GLY A 136 -3.03 32.57 3.17
N ASP A 137 -2.70 32.80 4.44
CA ASP A 137 -1.55 32.17 5.13
C ASP A 137 -1.92 30.91 5.92
N SER A 138 -3.22 30.60 6.02
CA SER A 138 -3.76 29.44 6.71
C SER A 138 -4.54 28.54 5.76
N VAL A 139 -4.64 27.27 6.12
CA VAL A 139 -5.48 26.30 5.44
C VAL A 139 -6.61 25.91 6.38
N GLU A 140 -7.83 25.96 5.88
CA GLU A 140 -9.01 25.51 6.61
C GLU A 140 -9.67 24.35 5.88
N LEU A 141 -9.82 23.23 6.58
CA LEU A 141 -10.52 22.06 6.08
C LEU A 141 -11.81 21.89 6.86
N SER A 142 -12.90 21.68 6.13
CA SER A 142 -14.24 21.50 6.72
C SER A 142 -15.05 20.50 5.90
N PHE A 143 -16.13 20.01 6.51
CA PHE A 143 -16.98 18.99 5.89
C PHE A 143 -18.45 19.39 5.97
N SER A 144 -19.25 18.88 5.04
CA SER A 144 -20.72 18.93 5.12
C SER A 144 -21.31 17.53 5.03
N LYS A 145 -22.41 17.27 5.74
CA LYS A 145 -23.21 16.05 5.57
C LYS A 145 -24.54 16.39 4.91
N ASN A 146 -24.81 15.84 3.74
CA ASN A 146 -26.05 16.04 2.98
C ASN A 146 -26.39 17.54 2.78
N GLY A 147 -25.36 18.37 2.57
CA GLY A 147 -25.48 19.83 2.43
C GLY A 147 -25.46 20.63 3.74
N GLU A 148 -25.58 19.98 4.91
CA GLU A 148 -25.45 20.64 6.22
C GLU A 148 -23.97 20.85 6.58
N ASP A 149 -23.58 22.08 6.89
CA ASP A 149 -22.23 22.41 7.36
C ASP A 149 -21.97 21.81 8.76
N LEU A 150 -20.83 21.13 8.92
CA LEU A 150 -20.40 20.52 10.19
C LEU A 150 -19.38 21.38 10.95
N GLY A 151 -19.06 22.57 10.45
CA GLY A 151 -18.06 23.48 10.99
C GLY A 151 -16.63 23.12 10.58
N GLN A 152 -15.68 23.94 11.04
CA GLN A 152 -14.26 23.75 10.77
C GLN A 152 -13.74 22.47 11.44
N ALA A 153 -13.05 21.62 10.68
CA ALA A 153 -12.43 20.41 11.21
C ALA A 153 -10.95 20.63 11.55
N PHE A 154 -10.21 21.25 10.63
CA PHE A 154 -8.78 21.49 10.77
C PHE A 154 -8.42 22.91 10.35
N HIS A 155 -7.47 23.50 11.08
CA HIS A 155 -6.89 24.80 10.76
C HIS A 155 -5.39 24.74 11.05
N PHE A 156 -4.56 25.12 10.07
CA PHE A 156 -3.10 25.11 10.20
C PHE A 156 -2.44 26.09 9.25
N LYS A 157 -1.18 26.45 9.51
CA LYS A 157 -0.42 27.35 8.63
C LYS A 157 -0.16 26.70 7.28
N LYS A 158 -0.38 27.44 6.20
CA LYS A 158 -0.12 26.98 4.82
C LYS A 158 1.35 26.61 4.60
N SER A 159 2.27 27.28 5.29
CA SER A 159 3.70 26.95 5.29
C SER A 159 4.00 25.51 5.71
N SER A 160 3.14 24.88 6.53
CA SER A 160 3.31 23.48 6.95
C SER A 160 3.15 22.47 5.81
N LEU A 161 2.48 22.84 4.71
CA LEU A 161 2.40 22.01 3.50
C LEU A 161 3.68 22.05 2.68
N GLY A 162 4.53 23.07 2.84
CA GLY A 162 5.68 23.30 1.97
C GLY A 162 5.27 23.29 0.49
N ASN A 163 5.92 22.44 -0.31
CA ASN A 163 5.64 22.29 -1.75
C ASN A 163 4.65 21.15 -2.05
N HIS A 164 3.88 20.69 -1.06
CA HIS A 164 2.96 19.57 -1.24
C HIS A 164 1.54 20.04 -1.53
N ALA A 165 0.96 19.51 -2.60
CA ALA A 165 -0.44 19.69 -2.94
C ALA A 165 -1.35 18.82 -2.05
N LEU A 166 -2.50 19.36 -1.66
CA LEU A 166 -3.57 18.59 -1.05
C LEU A 166 -4.33 17.79 -2.11
N LEU A 167 -4.37 16.49 -1.92
CA LEU A 167 -5.05 15.52 -2.77
C LEU A 167 -6.32 15.04 -2.06
N PRO A 168 -7.48 15.01 -2.74
CA PRO A 168 -8.61 14.21 -2.27
C PRO A 168 -8.16 12.79 -2.00
N HIS A 169 -8.48 12.29 -0.81
CA HIS A 169 -8.15 10.96 -0.35
C HIS A 169 -9.40 10.32 0.23
N ILE A 170 -9.73 9.12 -0.24
CA ILE A 170 -10.85 8.33 0.24
C ILE A 170 -10.32 6.95 0.61
N LEU A 171 -10.72 6.47 1.79
CA LEU A 171 -10.34 5.17 2.33
C LEU A 171 -11.58 4.48 2.88
N CYS A 172 -11.79 3.21 2.51
CA CYS A 172 -12.99 2.48 2.89
C CYS A 172 -12.68 1.05 3.35
N LYS A 173 -13.61 0.51 4.13
CA LYS A 173 -13.64 -0.88 4.59
C LYS A 173 -15.10 -1.34 4.62
N GLY A 174 -15.37 -2.51 4.04
CA GLY A 174 -16.70 -3.11 4.04
C GLY A 174 -17.79 -2.35 3.28
N CYS A 175 -17.48 -1.26 2.58
CA CYS A 175 -18.45 -0.47 1.81
C CYS A 175 -17.87 -0.04 0.46
N ALA A 176 -18.76 0.36 -0.44
CA ALA A 176 -18.45 1.01 -1.70
C ALA A 176 -18.76 2.51 -1.64
N PHE A 177 -18.10 3.29 -2.50
CA PHE A 177 -18.35 4.72 -2.61
C PHE A 177 -18.26 5.23 -4.05
N GLN A 178 -18.84 6.40 -4.27
CA GLN A 178 -18.67 7.24 -5.45
C GLN A 178 -18.20 8.63 -5.05
N VAL A 179 -17.51 9.31 -5.95
CA VAL A 179 -16.91 10.62 -5.78
C VAL A 179 -17.38 11.53 -6.89
N ASN A 180 -17.70 12.76 -6.55
CA ASN A 180 -17.98 13.83 -7.48
C ASN A 180 -16.93 14.93 -7.28
N PHE A 181 -16.02 15.02 -8.24
CA PHE A 181 -15.03 16.08 -8.36
C PHE A 181 -15.51 17.23 -9.25
N GLY A 182 -16.79 17.24 -9.67
CA GLY A 182 -17.39 18.18 -10.63
C GLY A 182 -17.66 17.55 -12.00
N GLN A 183 -17.32 16.29 -12.21
CA GLN A 183 -17.57 15.60 -13.47
C GLN A 183 -19.05 15.26 -13.71
N LYS A 184 -19.90 15.35 -12.68
CA LYS A 184 -21.35 15.14 -12.80
C LYS A 184 -22.04 16.44 -13.21
N LEU A 185 -23.11 16.32 -14.01
CA LEU A 185 -23.94 17.45 -14.46
C LEU A 185 -24.48 18.34 -13.32
N LYS A 186 -24.76 17.73 -12.15
CA LYS A 186 -25.25 18.44 -10.97
C LYS A 186 -24.52 17.91 -9.74
N PRO A 187 -24.18 18.77 -8.76
CA PRO A 187 -23.74 18.31 -7.46
C PRO A 187 -24.88 17.54 -6.77
N TRP A 188 -24.54 16.66 -5.83
CA TRP A 188 -25.55 16.00 -5.02
C TRP A 188 -26.21 16.99 -4.05
N HIS A 189 -25.44 17.94 -3.51
CA HIS A 189 -25.94 19.01 -2.66
C HIS A 189 -25.41 20.38 -3.09
N LYS A 190 -26.12 21.46 -2.74
CA LYS A 190 -25.68 22.83 -3.07
C LYS A 190 -24.33 23.14 -2.40
N SER A 191 -23.37 23.64 -3.18
CA SER A 191 -22.08 24.11 -2.66
C SER A 191 -22.23 25.34 -1.77
N ARG A 192 -21.23 25.57 -0.92
CA ARG A 192 -21.05 26.83 -0.20
C ARG A 192 -20.60 27.93 -1.16
N GLU A 193 -20.99 29.17 -0.87
CA GLU A 193 -20.55 30.32 -1.64
C GLU A 193 -19.02 30.44 -1.62
N GLY A 194 -18.42 30.77 -2.77
CA GLY A 194 -16.97 30.91 -2.92
C GLY A 194 -16.19 29.62 -3.15
N PHE A 195 -16.81 28.44 -3.09
CA PHE A 195 -16.16 27.15 -3.37
C PHE A 195 -16.53 26.58 -4.73
N CYS A 196 -15.53 26.05 -5.45
CA CYS A 196 -15.70 25.40 -6.76
C CYS A 196 -15.24 23.93 -6.75
N PHE A 197 -15.71 23.14 -7.72
CA PHE A 197 -15.24 21.78 -7.85
C PHE A 197 -13.81 21.73 -8.39
N LEU A 198 -13.09 20.65 -8.07
CA LEU A 198 -11.75 20.43 -8.62
C LEU A 198 -11.71 20.34 -10.16
N HIS A 199 -12.78 19.85 -10.81
CA HIS A 199 -12.90 19.84 -12.28
C HIS A 199 -13.08 21.24 -12.89
N ASP A 200 -13.57 22.22 -12.12
CA ASP A 200 -13.78 23.59 -12.61
C ASP A 200 -12.46 24.39 -12.63
N LEU A 201 -11.41 23.87 -11.99
CA LEU A 201 -10.10 24.50 -11.99
C LEU A 201 -9.38 24.34 -13.33
N LYS A 202 -8.56 25.35 -13.65
CA LYS A 202 -7.65 25.27 -14.80
C LYS A 202 -6.55 24.25 -14.52
N SER A 203 -6.05 23.61 -15.57
CA SER A 203 -4.97 22.61 -15.46
C SER A 203 -3.69 23.16 -14.83
N GLU A 204 -3.46 24.47 -14.92
CA GLU A 204 -2.33 25.20 -14.33
C GLU A 204 -2.37 25.25 -12.80
N ASP A 205 -3.59 25.20 -12.24
CA ASP A 205 -3.85 25.28 -10.80
C ASP A 205 -3.88 23.88 -10.15
N LEU A 206 -3.84 22.83 -10.97
CA LEU A 206 -3.84 21.43 -10.57
C LEU A 206 -2.43 20.85 -10.61
N ILE A 207 -2.01 20.25 -9.50
CA ILE A 207 -0.70 19.61 -9.38
C ILE A 207 -0.89 18.12 -9.56
N ARG A 208 -0.33 17.60 -10.65
CA ARG A 208 -0.39 16.18 -10.97
C ARG A 208 0.56 15.38 -10.09
N THR A 209 0.07 14.26 -9.58
CA THR A 209 0.86 13.25 -8.86
C THR A 209 1.82 12.52 -9.80
N PRO A 210 2.87 11.86 -9.27
CA PRO A 210 3.81 11.08 -10.09
C PRO A 210 3.08 10.07 -10.99
N VAL A 211 3.37 10.14 -12.29
CA VAL A 211 2.75 9.26 -13.28
C VAL A 211 3.48 7.91 -13.25
N PRO A 212 2.76 6.78 -13.27
CA PRO A 212 3.39 5.48 -13.37
C PRO A 212 4.20 5.32 -14.67
N PRO A 213 5.13 4.34 -14.74
CA PRO A 213 5.82 4.01 -15.97
C PRO A 213 4.86 3.73 -17.14
N ARG A 214 5.29 4.05 -18.37
CA ARG A 214 4.42 4.01 -19.57
C ARG A 214 4.03 2.59 -19.96
N CYS A 215 4.97 1.66 -19.79
CA CYS A 215 4.78 0.24 -20.06
C CYS A 215 5.44 -0.63 -18.99
N GLU A 216 5.14 -1.91 -19.03
CA GLU A 216 5.61 -2.94 -18.11
C GLU A 216 7.14 -3.05 -18.13
N TYR A 217 7.77 -2.91 -19.31
CA TYR A 217 9.23 -2.96 -19.47
C TYR A 217 9.96 -1.74 -18.90
N ASP A 218 9.25 -0.64 -18.63
CA ASP A 218 9.77 0.53 -17.94
C ASP A 218 9.63 0.42 -16.42
N CYS A 219 8.85 -0.56 -15.94
CA CYS A 219 8.68 -0.81 -14.52
C CYS A 219 9.90 -1.54 -13.95
N GLU A 220 10.28 -1.17 -12.73
CA GLU A 220 11.37 -1.77 -11.98
C GLU A 220 10.83 -2.50 -10.75
N MET A 221 11.26 -3.73 -10.55
CA MET A 221 10.94 -4.53 -9.37
C MET A 221 12.24 -4.91 -8.65
N LEU A 222 12.37 -4.49 -7.40
CA LEU A 222 13.49 -4.85 -6.54
C LEU A 222 13.03 -5.92 -5.53
N MET A 223 13.64 -7.11 -5.60
CA MET A 223 13.39 -8.17 -4.62
C MET A 223 14.48 -8.18 -3.56
N MET A 224 14.08 -7.98 -2.31
CA MET A 224 15.01 -8.01 -1.18
C MET A 224 15.36 -9.47 -0.82
N VAL A 225 16.67 -9.77 -0.77
CA VAL A 225 17.19 -11.10 -0.43
C VAL A 225 18.17 -10.96 0.73
N GLY A 226 17.79 -11.47 1.90
CA GLY A 226 18.54 -11.34 3.13
C GLY A 226 17.82 -12.01 4.29
N TYR A 227 18.56 -12.59 5.25
CA TYR A 227 18.00 -13.20 6.47
C TYR A 227 17.41 -12.13 7.42
N PRO A 228 16.59 -12.51 8.42
CA PRO A 228 16.09 -11.55 9.40
C PRO A 228 17.23 -10.79 10.08
N ALA A 229 17.02 -9.50 10.37
CA ALA A 229 18.04 -8.57 10.87
C ALA A 229 19.22 -8.26 9.92
N SER A 230 19.19 -8.66 8.64
CA SER A 230 20.24 -8.29 7.66
C SER A 230 20.19 -6.83 7.17
N GLY A 231 19.20 -6.03 7.60
CA GLY A 231 19.09 -4.60 7.22
C GLY A 231 18.22 -4.30 5.98
N LYS A 232 17.43 -5.27 5.48
CA LYS A 232 16.60 -5.11 4.27
C LYS A 232 15.73 -3.86 4.31
N THR A 233 14.83 -3.77 5.29
CA THR A 233 13.89 -2.64 5.40
C THR A 233 14.60 -1.31 5.55
N THR A 234 15.70 -1.26 6.30
CA THR A 234 16.54 -0.05 6.40
C THR A 234 17.07 0.40 5.04
N TRP A 235 17.57 -0.54 4.24
CA TRP A 235 18.02 -0.25 2.87
C TRP A 235 16.85 0.20 1.98
N VAL A 236 15.69 -0.46 2.08
CA VAL A 236 14.50 -0.10 1.30
C VAL A 236 14.06 1.33 1.57
N LEU A 237 13.90 1.71 2.84
CA LEU A 237 13.47 3.06 3.22
C LEU A 237 14.45 4.12 2.73
N LYS A 238 15.75 3.87 2.89
CA LYS A 238 16.81 4.74 2.35
C LYS A 238 16.72 4.86 0.83
N HIS A 239 16.57 3.74 0.12
CA HIS A 239 16.51 3.72 -1.33
C HIS A 239 15.29 4.47 -1.89
N ILE A 240 14.13 4.35 -1.24
CA ILE A 240 12.93 5.11 -1.60
C ILE A 240 13.16 6.62 -1.41
N GLN A 241 13.80 7.01 -0.31
CA GLN A 241 14.11 8.41 -0.03
C GLN A 241 15.11 9.02 -1.02
N GLU A 242 16.11 8.25 -1.45
CA GLU A 242 17.14 8.68 -2.40
C GLU A 242 16.66 8.69 -3.86
N ASN A 243 15.54 8.02 -4.17
CA ASN A 243 14.99 7.89 -5.53
C ASN A 243 13.50 8.31 -5.57
N PRO A 244 13.17 9.56 -5.24
CA PRO A 244 11.77 10.02 -5.15
C PRO A 244 11.07 10.01 -6.52
N ASP A 245 11.81 10.17 -7.61
CA ASP A 245 11.32 10.11 -9.00
C ASP A 245 10.79 8.72 -9.37
N LYS A 246 11.33 7.66 -8.76
CA LYS A 246 10.91 6.28 -9.01
C LYS A 246 9.55 5.95 -8.41
N ASN A 247 9.10 6.67 -7.38
CA ASN A 247 7.82 6.44 -6.71
C ASN A 247 7.58 4.95 -6.39
N TYR A 248 8.55 4.30 -5.75
CA TYR A 248 8.46 2.88 -5.44
C TYR A 248 7.32 2.57 -4.49
N ILE A 249 6.56 1.54 -4.82
CA ILE A 249 5.55 0.94 -3.96
C ILE A 249 6.23 -0.12 -3.08
N HIS A 250 6.40 0.19 -1.80
CA HIS A 250 6.96 -0.74 -0.81
C HIS A 250 5.96 -1.85 -0.49
N LEU A 251 6.33 -3.10 -0.75
CA LEU A 251 5.54 -4.30 -0.49
C LEU A 251 6.14 -5.07 0.70
N SER A 252 5.75 -4.65 1.91
CA SER A 252 6.14 -5.25 3.19
C SER A 252 4.92 -5.66 3.99
N VAL A 253 5.08 -6.58 4.95
CA VAL A 253 4.00 -6.95 5.88
C VAL A 253 3.60 -5.74 6.72
N ASP A 254 4.58 -4.96 7.17
CA ASP A 254 4.40 -3.78 8.02
C ASP A 254 3.50 -2.72 7.38
N ARG A 255 3.52 -2.60 6.05
CA ARG A 255 2.60 -1.70 5.33
C ARG A 255 1.13 -2.07 5.50
N PHE A 256 0.81 -3.36 5.57
CA PHE A 256 -0.57 -3.84 5.69
C PHE A 256 -1.06 -3.91 7.14
N ILE A 257 -0.16 -3.91 8.13
CA ILE A 257 -0.54 -4.01 9.55
C ILE A 257 -1.46 -2.85 9.97
N PRO A 258 -1.19 -1.57 9.67
CA PRO A 258 -2.13 -0.48 9.95
C PRO A 258 -3.48 -0.68 9.27
N GLN A 259 -3.48 -1.17 8.03
CA GLN A 259 -4.70 -1.34 7.23
C GLN A 259 -5.63 -2.45 7.72
N VAL A 260 -5.13 -3.41 8.50
CA VAL A 260 -5.96 -4.44 9.13
C VAL A 260 -6.44 -4.03 10.53
N LYS A 261 -5.86 -2.96 11.10
CA LYS A 261 -6.27 -2.41 12.40
C LYS A 261 -7.39 -1.40 12.20
N THR A 262 -8.41 -1.46 13.04
CA THR A 262 -9.40 -0.38 13.14
C THR A 262 -9.00 0.53 14.30
N VAL A 263 -8.43 1.69 14.01
CA VAL A 263 -8.10 2.71 15.03
C VAL A 263 -9.32 3.62 15.26
N GLY A 264 -9.59 4.00 16.51
CA GLY A 264 -10.72 4.84 16.93
C GLY A 264 -10.51 5.40 18.34
N LEU A 265 -11.60 5.85 18.99
CA LEU A 265 -11.55 6.35 20.37
C LEU A 265 -11.19 5.25 21.38
N ASP A 266 -11.65 4.02 21.12
CA ASP A 266 -11.33 2.86 21.94
C ASP A 266 -10.01 2.24 21.48
N LYS A 267 -8.95 2.46 22.25
CA LYS A 267 -7.69 1.72 22.08
C LYS A 267 -7.97 0.27 22.43
N THR A 268 -8.08 -0.61 21.43
CA THR A 268 -8.12 -2.06 21.69
C THR A 268 -6.85 -2.46 22.44
N GLU A 269 -7.00 -3.18 23.56
CA GLU A 269 -5.85 -3.70 24.32
C GLU A 269 -4.93 -4.52 23.41
N ASP A 270 -3.65 -4.17 23.46
CA ASP A 270 -2.63 -4.61 22.51
C ASP A 270 -2.11 -6.01 22.89
N ASN A 271 -2.99 -7.02 22.87
CA ASN A 271 -2.66 -8.41 23.22
C ASN A 271 -1.80 -9.07 22.12
N ASN A 272 -0.76 -9.81 22.50
CA ASN A 272 0.12 -10.55 21.60
C ASN A 272 -0.64 -11.47 20.62
N LYS A 273 -1.76 -12.10 21.04
CA LYS A 273 -2.57 -12.94 20.15
C LYS A 273 -3.20 -12.15 18.99
N VAL A 274 -3.63 -10.92 19.26
CA VAL A 274 -4.23 -10.03 18.26
C VAL A 274 -3.15 -9.53 17.30
N LYS A 275 -1.96 -9.22 17.81
CA LYS A 275 -0.79 -8.88 16.98
C LYS A 275 -0.43 -10.00 16.02
N ASP A 276 -0.34 -11.24 16.50
CA ASP A 276 -0.06 -12.40 15.66
C ASP A 276 -1.12 -12.60 14.57
N LEU A 277 -2.40 -12.38 14.89
CA LEU A 277 -3.49 -12.45 13.91
C LEU A 277 -3.35 -11.36 12.85
N HIS A 278 -3.07 -10.11 13.23
CA HIS A 278 -2.84 -9.02 12.30
C HIS A 278 -1.65 -9.29 11.37
N VAL A 279 -0.53 -9.79 11.90
CA VAL A 279 0.64 -10.16 11.09
C VAL A 279 0.30 -11.28 10.11
N LYS A 280 -0.49 -12.27 10.53
CA LYS A 280 -0.96 -13.35 9.65
C LYS A 280 -1.84 -12.81 8.52
N LEU A 281 -2.83 -11.98 8.84
CA LEU A 281 -3.71 -11.36 7.85
C LEU A 281 -2.93 -10.45 6.89
N ALA A 282 -2.05 -9.60 7.40
CA ALA A 282 -1.19 -8.73 6.61
C ALA A 282 -0.28 -9.53 5.65
N THR A 283 0.27 -10.65 6.10
CA THR A 283 1.06 -11.56 5.26
C THR A 283 0.23 -12.17 4.13
N GLN A 284 -1.01 -12.58 4.42
CA GLN A 284 -1.94 -13.10 3.42
C GLN A 284 -2.35 -12.04 2.40
N CYS A 285 -2.63 -10.81 2.86
CA CYS A 285 -2.95 -9.66 2.02
C CYS A 285 -1.79 -9.34 1.08
N LEU A 286 -0.57 -9.31 1.59
CA LEU A 286 0.64 -9.04 0.81
C LEU A 286 0.84 -10.07 -0.32
N ASN A 287 0.61 -11.36 -0.06
CA ASN A 287 0.72 -12.38 -1.11
C ASN A 287 -0.30 -12.17 -2.24
N ARG A 288 -1.53 -11.75 -1.91
CA ARG A 288 -2.53 -11.38 -2.93
C ARG A 288 -2.19 -10.08 -3.64
N ALA A 289 -1.65 -9.10 -2.92
CA ALA A 289 -1.20 -7.84 -3.50
C ALA A 289 -0.04 -8.05 -4.49
N LEU A 290 0.87 -9.00 -4.24
CA LEU A 290 1.95 -9.35 -5.17
C LEU A 290 1.42 -9.85 -6.52
N GLU A 291 0.34 -10.64 -6.52
CA GLU A 291 -0.31 -11.08 -7.76
C GLU A 291 -0.79 -9.89 -8.58
N ILE A 292 -1.42 -8.90 -7.94
CA ILE A 292 -1.94 -7.70 -8.62
C ILE A 292 -0.82 -6.78 -9.06
N ALA A 293 0.20 -6.59 -8.21
CA ALA A 293 1.35 -5.75 -8.51
C ALA A 293 2.05 -6.16 -9.80
N SER A 294 2.06 -7.45 -10.12
CA SER A 294 2.65 -7.94 -11.37
C SER A 294 1.96 -7.44 -12.65
N TYR A 295 0.69 -7.03 -12.57
CA TYR A 295 -0.08 -6.54 -13.72
C TYR A 295 -0.31 -5.03 -13.70
N ARG A 296 0.05 -4.33 -12.61
CA ARG A 296 -0.11 -2.88 -12.51
C ARG A 296 1.22 -2.19 -12.81
N LYS A 297 1.20 -1.18 -13.68
CA LYS A 297 2.38 -0.40 -14.04
C LYS A 297 2.80 0.48 -12.85
N ALA A 298 3.86 0.08 -12.15
CA ALA A 298 4.52 0.87 -11.12
C ALA A 298 5.90 0.26 -10.81
N ASN A 299 6.73 1.01 -10.11
CA ASN A 299 7.96 0.46 -9.54
C ASN A 299 7.66 -0.16 -8.18
N TYR A 300 8.20 -1.33 -7.89
CA TYR A 300 7.91 -2.09 -6.67
C TYR A 300 9.18 -2.50 -5.94
N ILE A 301 9.11 -2.55 -4.61
CA ILE A 301 10.14 -3.18 -3.77
C ILE A 301 9.49 -4.26 -2.92
N ILE A 302 9.86 -5.51 -3.14
CA ILE A 302 9.37 -6.67 -2.36
C ILE A 302 10.26 -6.86 -1.14
N ASP A 303 9.81 -6.34 0.01
CA ASP A 303 10.51 -6.44 1.29
C ASP A 303 9.94 -7.58 2.14
N GLN A 304 10.12 -8.79 1.63
CA GLN A 304 9.86 -10.03 2.37
C GLN A 304 11.17 -10.82 2.47
N CYS A 305 11.32 -11.61 3.54
CA CYS A 305 12.47 -12.48 3.76
C CYS A 305 12.52 -13.61 2.70
N SER A 306 13.12 -13.33 1.54
CA SER A 306 13.12 -14.23 0.38
C SER A 306 14.40 -15.07 0.32
N VAL A 307 14.68 -15.85 1.37
CA VAL A 307 15.93 -16.65 1.47
C VAL A 307 15.89 -17.96 0.68
N TYR A 308 14.69 -18.48 0.38
CA TYR A 308 14.51 -19.77 -0.29
C TYR A 308 14.36 -19.62 -1.80
N LYS A 309 15.02 -20.51 -2.56
CA LYS A 309 15.00 -20.53 -4.04
C LYS A 309 13.58 -20.51 -4.61
N THR A 310 12.68 -21.34 -4.09
CA THR A 310 11.30 -21.48 -4.59
C THR A 310 10.51 -20.18 -4.43
N SER A 311 10.64 -19.52 -3.27
CA SER A 311 9.98 -18.24 -2.99
C SER A 311 10.50 -17.13 -3.91
N GLN A 312 11.82 -17.06 -4.09
CA GLN A 312 12.44 -16.11 -5.01
C GLN A 312 11.97 -16.33 -6.45
N PHE A 313 11.95 -17.59 -6.90
CA PHE A 313 11.57 -17.94 -8.28
C PHE A 313 10.13 -17.55 -8.59
N TRP A 314 9.17 -17.90 -7.72
CA TRP A 314 7.78 -17.56 -7.94
C TRP A 314 7.56 -16.04 -8.03
N LYS A 315 8.19 -15.26 -7.12
CA LYS A 315 8.11 -13.79 -7.16
C LYS A 315 8.67 -13.25 -8.47
N LEU A 316 9.88 -13.64 -8.84
CA LEU A 316 10.50 -13.19 -10.08
C LEU A 316 9.70 -13.59 -11.32
N GLN A 317 9.10 -14.78 -11.31
CA GLN A 317 8.26 -15.26 -12.41
C GLN A 317 7.01 -14.38 -12.59
N CYS A 318 6.36 -13.94 -11.52
CA CYS A 318 5.23 -13.02 -11.62
C CYS A 318 5.62 -11.70 -12.31
N PHE A 319 6.83 -11.20 -12.07
CA PHE A 319 7.31 -9.91 -12.60
C PHE A 319 8.21 -10.05 -13.84
N CYS A 320 8.11 -11.16 -14.59
CA CYS A 320 8.98 -11.42 -15.75
C CYS A 320 8.92 -10.35 -16.87
N GLN A 321 7.85 -9.55 -16.92
CA GLN A 321 7.72 -8.41 -17.84
C GLN A 321 8.42 -7.12 -17.36
N PHE A 322 8.90 -7.07 -16.12
CA PHE A 322 9.50 -5.88 -15.51
C PHE A 322 11.03 -6.03 -15.46
N LYS A 323 11.73 -4.89 -15.36
CA LYS A 323 13.15 -4.87 -15.00
C LYS A 323 13.31 -5.33 -13.55
N SER A 324 13.68 -6.59 -13.39
CA SER A 324 13.71 -7.30 -12.11
C SER A 324 15.12 -7.41 -11.58
N LYS A 325 15.39 -6.85 -10.40
CA LYS A 325 16.70 -6.90 -9.74
C LYS A 325 16.59 -7.50 -8.34
N ALA A 326 17.63 -8.21 -7.92
CA ALA A 326 17.71 -8.76 -6.57
C ALA A 326 18.69 -7.92 -5.76
N VAL A 327 18.29 -7.49 -4.57
CA VAL A 327 19.16 -6.75 -3.66
C VAL A 327 19.61 -7.69 -2.56
N LEU A 328 20.87 -8.09 -2.61
CA LEU A 328 21.45 -9.07 -1.69
C LEU A 328 22.08 -8.39 -0.48
N LEU A 329 21.46 -8.53 0.70
CA LEU A 329 22.01 -8.05 1.96
C LEU A 329 22.60 -9.20 2.77
N VAL A 330 23.91 -9.10 2.97
CA VAL A 330 24.72 -9.99 3.80
C VAL A 330 25.47 -9.10 4.78
N THR A 331 25.64 -9.55 6.01
CA THR A 331 26.36 -8.86 7.09
C THR A 331 27.44 -9.79 7.63
N THR A 332 28.35 -9.27 8.46
CA THR A 332 29.20 -10.15 9.28
C THR A 332 28.36 -10.84 10.37
N GLU A 333 28.89 -11.90 10.96
CA GLU A 333 28.20 -12.64 12.02
C GLU A 333 28.04 -11.79 13.29
N GLU A 334 29.05 -10.99 13.61
CA GLU A 334 29.06 -10.08 14.76
C GLU A 334 27.97 -9.02 14.62
N GLU A 335 27.88 -8.40 13.44
CA GLU A 335 26.88 -7.38 13.16
C GLU A 335 25.47 -7.97 13.12
N TRP A 336 25.31 -9.18 12.57
CA TRP A 336 24.02 -9.88 12.58
C TRP A 336 23.53 -10.14 14.01
N LYS A 337 24.40 -10.66 14.88
CA LYS A 337 24.10 -10.89 16.30
C LYS A 337 23.77 -9.59 17.02
N ARG A 338 24.53 -8.52 16.77
CA ARG A 338 24.26 -7.19 17.34
C ARG A 338 22.88 -6.67 16.94
N ARG A 339 22.51 -6.76 15.66
CA ARG A 339 21.20 -6.32 15.16
C ARG A 339 20.05 -7.15 15.71
N LEU A 340 20.23 -8.46 15.89
CA LEU A 340 19.24 -9.31 16.55
C LEU A 340 19.00 -8.93 18.00
N GLU A 341 20.06 -8.59 18.75
CA GLU A 341 19.93 -8.19 20.14
C GLU A 341 19.17 -6.85 20.28
N VAL A 342 19.39 -5.91 19.36
CA VAL A 342 18.60 -4.67 19.28
C VAL A 342 17.12 -4.99 19.05
N ARG A 343 16.80 -5.82 18.05
CA ARG A 343 15.41 -6.23 17.77
C ARG A 343 14.75 -6.97 18.93
N ARG A 344 15.52 -7.77 19.67
CA ARG A 344 15.04 -8.47 20.86
C ARG A 344 14.63 -7.48 21.96
N LYS A 345 15.38 -6.39 22.14
CA LYS A 345 15.05 -5.31 23.08
C LYS A 345 13.81 -4.52 22.62
N GLU A 346 13.59 -4.41 21.31
CA GLU A 346 12.39 -3.82 20.70
C GLU A 346 11.15 -4.75 20.77
N GLY A 347 11.29 -5.96 21.31
CA GLY A 347 10.19 -6.91 21.49
C GLY A 347 10.00 -7.89 20.32
N GLU A 348 10.82 -7.82 19.26
CA GLU A 348 10.81 -8.82 18.19
C GLU A 348 11.65 -10.05 18.57
N VAL A 349 10.99 -11.13 19.00
CA VAL A 349 11.65 -12.38 19.37
C VAL A 349 11.51 -13.43 18.27
N TYR A 350 12.64 -13.77 17.64
CA TYR A 350 12.73 -14.85 16.67
C TYR A 350 13.30 -16.11 17.31
N PRO A 351 12.64 -17.28 17.22
CA PRO A 351 13.24 -18.53 17.69
C PRO A 351 14.55 -18.81 16.94
N GLU A 352 15.66 -19.00 17.66
CA GLU A 352 16.98 -19.22 17.07
C GLU A 352 17.00 -20.34 16.04
N ALA A 353 16.27 -21.44 16.31
CA ALA A 353 16.18 -22.57 15.37
C ALA A 353 15.61 -22.16 14.01
N VAL A 354 14.65 -21.22 13.96
CA VAL A 354 14.07 -20.70 12.71
C VAL A 354 15.07 -19.82 11.97
N LEU A 355 15.77 -18.93 12.70
CA LEU A 355 16.81 -18.08 12.12
C LEU A 355 17.93 -18.91 11.50
N TYR A 356 18.42 -19.89 12.24
CA TYR A 356 19.48 -20.78 11.77
C TYR A 356 19.03 -21.59 10.55
N HIS A 357 17.79 -22.10 10.57
CA HIS A 357 17.23 -22.79 9.41
C HIS A 357 17.20 -21.90 8.17
N MET A 358 16.77 -20.64 8.30
CA MET A 358 16.74 -19.67 7.19
C MET A 358 18.13 -19.37 6.63
N ILE A 359 19.14 -19.26 7.50
CA ILE A 359 20.53 -19.01 7.09
C ILE A 359 21.10 -20.21 6.36
N VAL A 360 20.99 -21.42 6.93
CA VAL A 360 21.59 -22.63 6.32
C VAL A 360 20.97 -22.96 4.97
N HIS A 361 19.69 -22.64 4.77
CA HIS A 361 19.00 -22.85 3.49
C HIS A 361 18.99 -21.60 2.60
N PHE A 362 19.80 -20.59 2.93
CA PHE A 362 19.88 -19.38 2.15
C PHE A 362 20.37 -19.71 0.73
N TRP A 363 19.59 -19.30 -0.26
CA TRP A 363 19.93 -19.50 -1.66
C TRP A 363 20.26 -18.17 -2.33
N THR A 364 21.46 -18.08 -2.90
CA THR A 364 21.93 -16.87 -3.60
C THR A 364 21.35 -16.80 -5.02
N PRO A 365 20.66 -15.70 -5.39
CA PRO A 365 20.16 -15.45 -6.74
C PRO A 365 21.23 -15.60 -7.81
N LYS A 366 20.84 -16.13 -8.97
CA LYS A 366 21.70 -16.27 -10.15
C LYS A 366 20.91 -15.87 -11.40
N ILE A 367 21.39 -14.84 -12.09
CA ILE A 367 20.82 -14.33 -13.37
C ILE A 367 20.58 -15.49 -14.35
N ALA A 368 21.57 -16.38 -14.54
CA ALA A 368 21.45 -17.51 -15.47
C ALA A 368 20.39 -18.58 -15.08
N LYS A 369 19.76 -18.51 -13.90
CA LYS A 369 18.81 -19.52 -13.41
C LYS A 369 17.41 -18.95 -13.10
N MET A 370 17.20 -17.66 -13.31
CA MET A 370 15.99 -16.94 -12.90
C MET A 370 15.67 -15.80 -13.86
N PRO A 371 14.40 -15.37 -13.98
CA PRO A 371 14.05 -14.17 -14.73
C PRO A 371 14.48 -12.93 -13.93
N LEU A 372 15.76 -12.60 -14.02
CA LEU A 372 16.42 -11.54 -13.27
C LEU A 372 17.40 -10.81 -14.17
N ASP A 373 17.37 -9.48 -14.16
CA ASP A 373 18.25 -8.64 -14.97
C ASP A 373 19.58 -8.35 -14.25
N ASP A 374 19.54 -8.13 -12.93
CA ASP A 374 20.74 -7.76 -12.16
C ASP A 374 20.68 -8.19 -10.68
N ILE A 375 21.85 -8.26 -10.04
CA ILE A 375 22.00 -8.50 -8.60
C ILE A 375 22.84 -7.37 -7.99
N ILE A 376 22.21 -6.59 -7.13
CA ILE A 376 22.82 -5.48 -6.41
C ILE A 376 23.38 -6.01 -5.08
N PHE A 377 24.63 -5.64 -4.78
CA PHE A 377 25.28 -5.93 -3.50
C PHE A 377 25.58 -4.60 -2.78
N PRO A 378 24.71 -4.12 -1.88
CA PRO A 378 24.84 -2.76 -1.34
C PRO A 378 26.03 -2.54 -0.41
N GLU A 379 26.35 -3.52 0.44
CA GLU A 379 27.35 -3.35 1.51
C GLU A 379 28.74 -3.87 1.14
N PHE A 380 28.80 -4.96 0.35
CA PHE A 380 30.05 -5.64 0.02
C PHE A 380 30.10 -5.99 -1.46
N ASN A 381 31.28 -6.06 -2.06
CA ASN A 381 31.40 -6.61 -3.41
C ASN A 381 30.97 -8.10 -3.45
N LYS A 382 30.60 -8.59 -4.63
CA LYS A 382 30.12 -9.96 -4.83
C LYS A 382 31.00 -11.05 -4.20
N LYS A 383 32.33 -10.92 -4.31
CA LYS A 383 33.28 -11.91 -3.79
C LYS A 383 33.24 -11.97 -2.27
N LEU A 384 33.31 -10.80 -1.62
CA LEU A 384 33.28 -10.68 -0.16
C LEU A 384 31.91 -11.09 0.40
N ALA A 385 30.81 -10.63 -0.20
CA ALA A 385 29.44 -11.01 0.19
C ALA A 385 29.24 -12.54 0.15
N SER A 386 29.72 -13.18 -0.92
CA SER A 386 29.63 -14.64 -1.07
C SER A 386 30.46 -15.38 0.00
N SER A 387 31.65 -14.86 0.32
CA SER A 387 32.51 -15.42 1.36
C SER A 387 31.87 -15.31 2.75
N LEU A 388 31.39 -14.12 3.10
CA LEU A 388 30.73 -13.87 4.40
C LEU A 388 29.50 -14.75 4.58
N LEU A 389 28.67 -14.86 3.54
CA LEU A 389 27.49 -15.70 3.55
C LEU A 389 27.86 -17.18 3.74
N TYR A 390 28.87 -17.68 3.02
CA TYR A 390 29.33 -19.07 3.16
C TYR A 390 29.82 -19.35 4.58
N THR A 391 30.67 -18.47 5.13
CA THR A 391 31.16 -18.60 6.51
C THR A 391 30.01 -18.61 7.52
N LEU A 392 29.04 -17.71 7.38
CA LEU A 392 27.87 -17.65 8.25
C LEU A 392 27.01 -18.92 8.14
N MET A 393 26.80 -19.44 6.93
CA MET A 393 26.07 -20.69 6.68
C MET A 393 26.77 -21.90 7.32
N ASP A 394 28.09 -22.02 7.18
CA ASP A 394 28.87 -23.11 7.77
C ASP A 394 28.86 -23.05 9.31
N ASN A 395 29.15 -21.88 9.89
CA ASN A 395 29.10 -21.67 11.34
C ASN A 395 27.72 -22.02 11.91
N THR A 396 26.66 -21.56 11.26
CA THR A 396 25.28 -21.81 11.67
C THR A 396 24.90 -23.29 11.55
N SER A 397 25.35 -23.98 10.49
CA SER A 397 25.13 -25.41 10.29
C SER A 397 25.75 -26.23 11.43
N ARG A 398 26.97 -25.89 11.85
CA ARG A 398 27.65 -26.54 12.98
C ARG A 398 26.91 -26.34 14.30
N LEU A 399 26.35 -25.15 14.54
CA LEU A 399 25.56 -24.85 15.74
C LEU A 399 24.23 -25.63 15.78
N LEU A 400 23.56 -25.79 14.64
CA LEU A 400 22.35 -26.61 14.53
C LEU A 400 22.61 -28.07 14.88
N VAL A 401 23.70 -28.65 14.35
CA VAL A 401 24.08 -30.05 14.63
C VAL A 401 24.38 -30.23 16.12
N LYS A 402 25.17 -29.34 16.75
CA LYS A 402 25.50 -29.39 18.18
C LYS A 402 24.27 -29.34 19.10
N LYS A 403 23.26 -28.54 18.75
CA LYS A 403 22.01 -28.43 19.54
C LYS A 403 21.07 -29.62 19.35
N SER A 404 21.25 -30.44 18.31
CA SER A 404 20.36 -31.56 17.97
C SER A 404 20.67 -32.90 18.68
N GLY A 405 21.65 -32.92 19.61
CA GLY A 405 22.05 -34.10 20.40
C GLY A 405 20.95 -34.74 21.29
N LYS A 406 19.79 -34.10 21.44
CA LYS A 406 18.50 -34.73 21.77
C LYS A 406 17.47 -34.12 20.81
N GLY A 407 17.24 -34.81 19.69
CA GLY A 407 16.49 -34.25 18.55
C GLY A 407 15.11 -33.72 18.94
N PRO A 408 14.77 -32.45 18.66
CA PRO A 408 13.38 -32.01 18.71
C PRO A 408 12.63 -32.67 17.56
N LYS A 409 11.42 -33.21 17.81
CA LYS A 409 10.54 -33.70 16.74
C LYS A 409 10.32 -32.58 15.72
N ILE A 410 10.83 -32.78 14.50
CA ILE A 410 10.68 -31.98 13.28
C ILE A 410 9.22 -32.03 12.78
N ARG A 411 8.23 -31.86 13.67
CA ARG A 411 6.81 -31.71 13.34
C ARG A 411 6.37 -30.24 13.45
N PHE A 412 7.02 -29.45 14.31
CA PHE A 412 6.68 -28.03 14.53
C PHE A 412 7.23 -27.09 13.43
N ILE A 413 8.34 -27.46 12.78
CA ILE A 413 8.93 -26.66 11.67
C ILE A 413 8.10 -26.84 10.40
N ARG A 414 7.66 -28.08 10.11
CA ARG A 414 6.70 -28.36 9.04
C ARG A 414 5.38 -27.62 9.22
N SER A 415 4.93 -27.28 10.43
CA SER A 415 3.68 -26.52 10.59
C SER A 415 3.85 -25.04 10.24
N ARG A 416 5.00 -24.40 10.52
CA ARG A 416 5.29 -23.01 10.10
C ARG A 416 5.73 -22.90 8.63
N GLU A 417 6.48 -23.87 8.12
CA GLU A 417 6.70 -24.02 6.67
C GLU A 417 5.39 -24.29 5.96
N ASN A 418 4.52 -25.16 6.48
CA ASN A 418 3.16 -25.29 5.98
C ASN A 418 2.33 -24.04 6.22
N ILE A 419 2.57 -23.17 7.21
CA ILE A 419 1.85 -21.88 7.29
C ILE A 419 2.38 -20.88 6.26
N LEU A 420 3.66 -20.90 5.90
CA LEU A 420 4.23 -20.04 4.86
C LEU A 420 3.98 -20.60 3.44
N GLU A 421 3.88 -21.93 3.29
CA GLU A 421 3.56 -22.64 2.05
C GLU A 421 2.07 -22.97 1.86
N SER A 422 1.24 -23.08 2.91
CA SER A 422 -0.24 -23.23 2.77
C SER A 422 -0.92 -21.93 2.38
N LEU A 423 -0.18 -20.82 2.36
CA LEU A 423 -0.58 -19.58 1.72
C LEU A 423 -0.36 -19.58 0.21
N ARG A 424 0.02 -20.74 -0.38
CA ARG A 424 -0.13 -21.00 -1.82
C ARG A 424 -1.57 -20.65 -2.24
N PRO A 425 -1.76 -19.84 -3.29
CA PRO A 425 -3.03 -19.85 -4.01
C PRO A 425 -3.27 -21.27 -4.53
N ARG A 426 -4.46 -21.84 -4.25
CA ARG A 426 -4.88 -23.09 -4.89
C ARG A 426 -4.95 -22.83 -6.39
N SER A 427 -4.15 -23.58 -7.16
CA SER A 427 -4.04 -23.55 -8.63
C SER A 427 -3.81 -22.16 -9.23
N TYR A 428 -2.60 -21.92 -9.74
CA TYR A 428 -2.37 -20.90 -10.76
C TYR A 428 -3.17 -21.29 -12.01
N VAL A 429 -4.40 -20.80 -12.11
CA VAL A 429 -5.12 -20.68 -13.37
C VAL A 429 -4.78 -19.28 -13.85
N ARG A 430 -4.16 -19.14 -15.03
CA ARG A 430 -4.07 -17.83 -15.69
C ARG A 430 -5.48 -17.21 -15.66
N PRO A 431 -5.69 -16.05 -15.04
CA PRO A 431 -6.89 -15.29 -15.33
C PRO A 431 -6.89 -15.06 -16.84
N THR A 432 -7.93 -15.52 -17.52
CA THR A 432 -8.13 -15.21 -18.94
C THR A 432 -8.00 -13.70 -19.06
N PRO A 433 -7.18 -13.16 -19.99
CA PRO A 433 -7.18 -11.73 -20.25
C PRO A 433 -8.63 -11.31 -20.41
N LEU A 434 -9.06 -10.24 -19.75
CA LEU A 434 -10.31 -9.58 -20.10
C LEU A 434 -10.16 -9.17 -21.57
N ILE A 435 -10.68 -10.00 -22.47
CA ILE A 435 -10.76 -9.70 -23.89
C ILE A 435 -11.62 -8.44 -23.95
N PRO A 436 -11.10 -7.30 -24.42
CA PRO A 436 -11.96 -6.15 -24.66
C PRO A 436 -13.08 -6.61 -25.61
N PRO A 437 -14.36 -6.30 -25.35
CA PRO A 437 -15.44 -6.71 -26.23
C PRO A 437 -15.10 -6.26 -27.65
N ARG A 438 -15.20 -7.20 -28.61
CA ARG A 438 -15.04 -6.92 -30.03
C ARG A 438 -15.93 -5.72 -30.35
N ARG A 439 -15.35 -4.69 -30.97
CA ARG A 439 -16.15 -3.60 -31.54
C ARG A 439 -17.18 -4.24 -32.46
N PRO A 440 -18.48 -3.87 -32.39
CA PRO A 440 -19.40 -4.24 -33.45
C PRO A 440 -18.82 -3.72 -34.77
N HIS A 441 -18.80 -4.59 -35.78
CA HIS A 441 -18.47 -4.19 -37.14
C HIS A 441 -19.46 -3.10 -37.58
N PRO A 442 -19.00 -2.07 -38.30
CA PRO A 442 -19.89 -1.09 -38.88
C PRO A 442 -20.66 -1.75 -40.03
N GLU A 443 -21.98 -1.84 -39.88
CA GLU A 443 -22.93 -1.78 -40.99
C GLU A 443 -23.67 -0.45 -40.92
#